data_AF-A0A8X7BND3-F1
#
_entry.id   AF-A0A8X7BND3-F1
#
_cell.length_a   1.000
_cell.length_b   1.000
_cell.length_c   1.000
_cell.angle_alpha   90.00
_cell.angle_beta   90.00
_cell.angle_gamma   90.00
#
_symmetry.space_group_name_H-M   'P 1'
#
loop_
_entity.id
_entity.type
_entity.pdbx_description
1 polymer ?
#
loop_
_entity_poly.entity_id
_entity_poly.type
_entity_poly.pdbx_seq_one_letter_code
_entity_poly.pdbx_strand_id
1 'polypeptide(L)'
;MDVRSIPRLNDQEAHRALELLEEYHCKLTRPQDKQLRNAIERVIKIFKCRLFQALLDIQEFYEITLLDESKSIQQKTAETLQIACKWENSPPLSGLSYLSELGCASSSFIHPPIWLLGRLCCFIIFS
;
A
#
# COMPACT_ATOMS: atom_id res chain seq x y z
N MET A 1 7.10 -10.42 21.22
CA MET A 1 6.02 -9.45 20.97
C MET A 1 4.73 -10.25 20.80
N ASP A 2 3.73 -10.04 21.66
CA ASP A 2 2.48 -10.82 21.65
C ASP A 2 1.58 -10.36 20.49
N VAL A 3 1.30 -11.26 19.55
CA VAL A 3 0.45 -11.03 18.35
C VAL A 3 -1.02 -10.71 18.71
N ARG A 4 -1.41 -10.93 19.96
CA ARG A 4 -2.81 -10.83 20.42
C ARG A 4 -3.28 -9.41 20.76
N SER A 5 -2.40 -8.41 20.68
CA SER A 5 -2.73 -7.01 21.01
C SER A 5 -2.85 -6.11 19.79
N ILE A 6 -2.80 -6.64 18.57
CA ILE A 6 -3.11 -5.86 17.36
C ILE A 6 -4.61 -5.54 17.46
N PRO A 7 -5.01 -4.26 17.60
CA PRO A 7 -6.43 -3.91 17.57
C PRO A 7 -6.97 -4.46 16.26
N ARG A 8 -7.90 -5.40 16.36
CA ARG A 8 -8.69 -5.82 15.21
C ARG A 8 -9.51 -4.59 14.84
N LEU A 9 -8.94 -3.73 14.00
CA LEU A 9 -9.72 -2.84 13.17
C LEU A 9 -10.74 -3.76 12.52
N ASN A 10 -11.99 -3.72 12.98
CA ASN A 10 -13.02 -4.54 12.35
C ASN A 10 -12.99 -4.14 10.87
N ASP A 11 -12.98 -5.12 9.95
CA ASP A 11 -12.89 -4.81 8.52
C ASP A 11 -13.99 -3.79 8.10
N GLN A 12 -15.11 -3.83 8.80
CA GLN A 12 -16.21 -2.86 8.72
C GLN A 12 -15.79 -1.42 9.07
N GLU A 13 -14.95 -1.21 10.08
CA GLU A 13 -14.49 0.12 10.51
C GLU A 13 -13.45 0.70 9.56
N ALA A 14 -12.52 -0.12 9.06
CA ALA A 14 -11.50 0.31 8.11
C ALA A 14 -12.09 0.70 6.75
N HIS A 15 -13.03 -0.10 6.24
CA HIS A 15 -13.74 0.23 5.00
C HIS A 15 -14.63 1.47 5.15
N ARG A 16 -15.33 1.57 6.29
CA ARG A 16 -16.18 2.72 6.62
C ARG A 16 -15.40 4.03 6.72
N ALA A 17 -14.15 4.02 7.19
CA ALA A 17 -13.33 5.22 7.26
C ALA A 17 -13.05 5.83 5.87
N LEU A 18 -12.75 5.00 4.87
CA LEU A 18 -12.52 5.45 3.50
C LEU A 18 -13.83 5.90 2.83
N GLU A 19 -14.92 5.15 3.05
CA GLU A 19 -16.26 5.47 2.56
C GLU A 19 -16.73 6.85 3.06
N LEU A 20 -16.55 7.16 4.34
CA LEU A 20 -16.90 8.47 4.90
C LEU A 20 -16.12 9.62 4.24
N LEU A 21 -14.85 9.39 3.91
CA LEU A 21 -14.01 10.39 3.25
C LEU A 21 -14.45 10.63 1.80
N GLU A 22 -14.82 9.56 1.08
CA GLU A 22 -15.40 9.63 -0.26
C GLU A 22 -16.77 10.31 -0.26
N GLU A 23 -17.62 10.01 0.72
CA GLU A 23 -18.93 10.65 0.88
C GLU A 23 -18.78 12.15 1.14
N TYR A 24 -17.83 12.55 2.00
CA TYR A 24 -17.53 13.96 2.23
C TYR A 24 -17.01 14.66 0.98
N HIS A 25 -16.12 14.01 0.22
CA HIS A 25 -15.65 14.51 -1.07
C HIS A 25 -16.80 14.78 -2.05
N CYS A 26 -17.77 13.87 -2.14
CA CYS A 26 -18.97 14.01 -2.99
C CYS A 26 -19.89 15.16 -2.55
N LYS A 27 -19.95 15.48 -1.25
CA LYS A 27 -20.74 16.59 -0.71
C LYS A 27 -20.17 17.97 -1.06
N LEU A 28 -18.88 18.07 -1.43
CA LEU A 28 -18.21 19.33 -1.80
C LEU A 28 -18.53 19.74 -3.26
N THR A 29 -19.77 20.16 -3.50
CA THR A 29 -20.25 20.57 -4.83
C THR A 29 -20.04 22.05 -5.13
N ARG A 30 -19.83 22.89 -4.11
CA ARG A 30 -19.70 24.34 -4.28
C ARG A 30 -18.35 24.70 -4.92
N PRO A 31 -18.30 25.75 -5.80
CA PRO A 31 -17.06 26.17 -6.44
C PRO A 31 -15.96 26.60 -5.45
N GLN A 32 -16.36 27.11 -4.30
CA GLN A 32 -15.49 27.59 -3.22
C GLN A 32 -14.73 26.44 -2.55
N ASP A 33 -15.32 25.24 -2.54
CA ASP A 33 -14.79 24.06 -1.88
C ASP A 33 -13.84 23.26 -2.81
N LYS A 34 -13.58 23.75 -4.03
CA LYS A 34 -12.80 23.03 -5.07
C LYS A 34 -11.39 22.65 -4.61
N GLN A 35 -10.69 23.52 -3.88
CA GLN A 35 -9.34 23.22 -3.39
C GLN A 35 -9.35 22.09 -2.36
N LEU A 36 -10.31 22.12 -1.43
CA LEU A 36 -10.48 21.08 -0.42
C LEU A 36 -10.86 19.74 -1.07
N ARG A 37 -11.79 19.77 -2.05
CA ARG A 37 -12.19 18.60 -2.82
C ARG A 37 -10.98 17.94 -3.48
N ASN A 38 -10.16 18.72 -4.19
CA ASN A 38 -8.96 18.21 -4.84
C ASN A 38 -7.93 17.66 -3.83
N ALA A 39 -7.78 18.29 -2.67
CA ALA A 39 -6.88 17.80 -1.62
C ALA A 39 -7.34 16.44 -1.07
N ILE A 40 -8.64 16.29 -0.80
CA ILE A 40 -9.23 15.04 -0.32
C ILE A 40 -9.12 13.95 -1.38
N GLU A 41 -9.41 14.26 -2.64
CA GLU A 41 -9.24 13.34 -3.76
C GLU A 41 -7.80 12.79 -3.83
N ARG A 42 -6.80 13.68 -3.65
CA ARG A 42 -5.39 13.26 -3.60
C ARG A 42 -5.11 12.32 -2.44
N VAL A 43 -5.64 12.60 -1.24
CA VAL A 43 -5.48 11.72 -0.07
C VAL A 43 -6.09 10.35 -0.34
N ILE A 44 -7.31 10.29 -0.87
CA ILE A 44 -7.99 9.03 -1.24
C ILE A 44 -7.15 8.24 -2.25
N LYS A 45 -6.66 8.91 -3.31
CA LYS A 45 -5.83 8.27 -4.34
C LYS A 45 -4.54 7.71 -3.75
N ILE A 46 -3.81 8.51 -2.98
CA ILE A 46 -2.54 8.07 -2.35
C ILE A 46 -2.80 6.87 -1.44
N PHE A 47 -3.85 6.92 -0.61
CA PHE A 47 -4.20 5.84 0.29
C PHE A 47 -4.51 4.54 -0.48
N LYS A 48 -5.36 4.60 -1.52
CA LYS A 48 -5.69 3.43 -2.36
C LYS A 48 -4.46 2.85 -3.05
N CYS A 49 -3.59 3.69 -3.61
CA CYS A 49 -2.35 3.23 -4.24
C CYS A 49 -1.43 2.51 -3.24
N ARG A 50 -1.31 3.03 -2.01
CA ARG A 50 -0.49 2.41 -0.96
C ARG A 50 -1.08 1.09 -0.47
N LEU A 51 -2.40 1.03 -0.29
CA LEU A 51 -3.08 -0.20 0.05
C LEU A 51 -2.83 -1.27 -1.03
N PHE A 52 -2.99 -0.90 -2.30
CA PHE A 52 -2.76 -1.81 -3.41
C PHE A 52 -1.30 -2.29 -3.47
N GLN A 53 -0.33 -1.39 -3.30
CA GLN A 53 1.08 -1.77 -3.23
C GLN A 53 1.36 -2.75 -2.08
N ALA A 54 0.81 -2.51 -0.89
CA ALA A 54 0.97 -3.42 0.24
C ALA A 54 0.38 -4.81 -0.05
N LEU A 55 -0.76 -4.86 -0.74
CA LEU A 55 -1.38 -6.12 -1.17
C LEU A 55 -0.55 -6.84 -2.23
N LEU A 56 0.02 -6.10 -3.18
CA LEU A 56 0.92 -6.63 -4.20
C LEU A 56 2.19 -7.21 -3.57
N ASP A 57 2.79 -6.52 -2.59
CA ASP A 57 3.96 -7.00 -1.87
C ASP A 57 3.67 -8.33 -1.14
N ILE A 58 2.46 -8.48 -0.57
CA ILE A 58 2.00 -9.75 0.05
C ILE A 58 1.84 -10.83 -1.02
N GLN A 59 1.22 -10.51 -2.15
CA GLN A 59 1.00 -11.46 -3.24
C GLN A 59 2.33 -11.95 -3.82
N GLU A 60 3.27 -11.05 -4.09
CA GLU A 60 4.60 -11.37 -4.60
C GLU A 60 5.37 -12.28 -3.64
N PHE A 61 5.31 -11.99 -2.33
CA PHE A 61 5.88 -12.87 -1.30
C PHE A 61 5.23 -14.26 -1.30
N TYR A 62 3.90 -14.33 -1.40
CA TYR A 62 3.20 -15.60 -1.45
C TYR A 62 3.62 -16.43 -2.67
N GLU A 63 3.73 -15.82 -3.84
CA GLU A 63 4.13 -16.48 -5.08
C GLU A 63 5.60 -16.91 -5.10
N ILE A 64 6.52 -16.03 -4.71
CA ILE A 64 7.96 -16.26 -4.81
C ILE A 64 8.50 -17.13 -3.66
N THR A 65 7.93 -17.02 -2.46
CA THR A 65 8.41 -17.75 -1.28
C THR A 65 7.52 -18.94 -0.94
N LEU A 66 6.21 -18.73 -0.82
CA LEU A 66 5.33 -19.76 -0.26
C LEU A 66 4.90 -20.80 -1.30
N LEU A 67 4.61 -20.39 -2.54
CA LEU A 67 4.24 -21.29 -3.64
C LEU A 67 5.45 -21.99 -4.29
N ASP A 68 6.68 -21.54 -4.05
CA ASP A 68 7.87 -22.20 -4.62
C ASP A 68 8.11 -23.58 -3.96
N GLU A 69 7.84 -24.65 -4.70
CA GLU A 69 8.02 -26.04 -4.24
C GLU A 69 9.50 -26.45 -4.15
N SER A 70 10.41 -25.71 -4.77
CA SER A 70 11.86 -25.97 -4.71
C SER A 70 12.49 -25.52 -3.37
N LYS A 71 11.82 -24.63 -2.64
CA LYS A 71 12.26 -24.12 -1.35
C LYS A 71 11.89 -25.05 -0.20
N SER A 72 12.86 -25.34 0.66
CA SER A 72 12.61 -26.08 1.91
C SER A 72 11.78 -25.25 2.90
N ILE A 73 11.10 -25.93 3.83
CA ILE A 73 10.34 -25.27 4.89
C ILE A 73 11.23 -24.33 5.72
N GLN A 74 12.49 -24.69 5.95
CA GLN A 74 13.45 -23.88 6.68
C GLN A 74 13.76 -22.58 5.92
N GLN A 75 13.95 -22.66 4.60
CA GLN A 75 14.18 -21.50 3.76
C GLN A 75 12.94 -20.59 3.71
N LYS A 76 11.74 -21.16 3.52
CA LYS A 76 10.48 -20.40 3.56
C LYS A 76 10.31 -19.68 4.90
N THR A 77 10.61 -20.36 6.00
CA THR A 77 10.56 -19.77 7.35
C THR A 77 11.52 -18.59 7.48
N ALA A 78 12.77 -18.75 7.03
CA ALA A 78 13.78 -17.69 7.09
C ALA A 78 13.37 -16.46 6.27
N GLU A 79 12.91 -16.65 5.04
CA GLU A 79 12.41 -15.58 4.17
C GLU A 79 11.16 -14.89 4.76
N THR A 80 10.26 -15.66 5.37
CA THR A 80 9.06 -15.13 6.06
C THR A 80 9.43 -14.26 7.26
N LEU A 81 10.42 -14.66 8.06
CA LEU A 81 10.91 -13.85 9.18
C LEU A 81 11.57 -12.56 8.69
N GLN A 82 12.32 -12.62 7.60
CA GLN A 82 12.94 -11.44 7.01
C GLN A 82 11.92 -10.41 6.53
N ILE A 83 10.85 -10.84 5.84
CA ILE A 83 9.81 -9.89 5.40
C ILE A 83 9.02 -9.30 6.58
N ALA A 84 8.77 -10.10 7.62
CA ALA A 84 8.16 -9.61 8.85
C ALA A 84 9.01 -8.52 9.52
N CYS A 85 10.31 -8.78 9.73
CA CYS A 85 11.23 -7.79 10.29
C CYS A 85 11.33 -6.54 9.41
N LYS A 86 11.29 -6.68 8.08
CA LYS A 86 11.29 -5.54 7.15
C LYS A 86 10.05 -4.66 7.37
N TRP A 87 8.86 -5.25 7.48
CA TRP A 87 7.62 -4.50 7.70
C TRP A 87 7.49 -3.91 9.09
N GLU A 88 8.10 -4.52 10.11
CA GLU A 88 8.18 -3.94 11.46
C GLU A 88 9.03 -2.66 11.47
N ASN A 89 10.14 -2.62 10.73
CA ASN A 89 11.03 -1.47 10.65
C ASN A 89 10.59 -0.42 9.62
N SER A 90 9.87 -0.84 8.57
CA SER A 90 9.35 0.01 7.52
C SER A 90 7.95 -0.48 7.11
N PRO A 91 6.89 -0.02 7.80
CA PRO A 91 5.56 -0.48 7.51
C PRO A 91 5.10 -0.06 6.10
N PRO A 92 4.37 -0.93 5.38
CA PRO A 92 3.92 -0.66 4.00
C PRO A 92 3.12 0.64 3.82
N LEU A 93 2.53 1.16 4.90
CA LEU A 93 1.69 2.37 4.92
C LEU A 93 2.36 3.59 5.58
N SER A 94 3.56 3.47 6.14
CA SER A 94 4.23 4.57 6.86
C SER A 94 4.89 5.61 5.95
N GLY A 95 4.88 5.42 4.63
CA GLY A 95 5.58 6.27 3.65
C GLY A 95 5.03 7.68 3.42
N LEU A 96 4.16 8.20 4.28
CA LEU A 96 3.61 9.57 4.17
C LEU A 96 4.61 10.66 4.56
N SER A 97 5.69 10.35 5.28
CA SER A 97 6.77 11.29 5.60
C SER A 97 7.71 11.57 4.42
N TYR A 98 7.83 10.67 3.44
CA TYR A 98 8.74 10.83 2.30
C TYR A 98 8.12 11.53 1.09
N LEU A 99 6.79 11.75 1.09
CA LEU A 99 6.09 12.43 0.00
C LEU A 99 6.03 13.95 0.15
N SER A 100 6.53 14.52 1.25
CA SER A 100 6.91 15.94 1.30
C SER A 100 8.25 16.23 0.61
N GLU A 101 9.09 15.21 0.35
CA GLU A 101 10.44 15.38 -0.22
C GLU A 101 10.61 14.88 -1.66
N LEU A 102 9.65 14.15 -2.24
CA LEU A 102 9.77 13.68 -3.63
C LEU A 102 9.18 14.67 -4.65
N GLY A 103 9.75 15.87 -4.65
CA GLY A 103 10.14 16.48 -5.91
C GLY A 103 11.50 15.90 -6.32
N CYS A 104 11.56 15.18 -7.42
CA CYS A 104 12.77 14.69 -8.10
C CYS A 104 13.65 13.61 -7.43
N ALA A 105 13.71 12.46 -8.12
CA ALA A 105 14.84 11.54 -8.36
C ALA A 105 15.87 11.24 -7.24
N SER A 106 16.09 9.96 -6.92
CA SER A 106 17.16 9.15 -7.52
C SER A 106 17.30 7.73 -6.93
N SER A 107 17.49 6.78 -7.86
CA SER A 107 18.44 5.66 -7.85
C SER A 107 18.54 4.71 -6.65
N SER A 108 18.00 3.49 -6.84
CA SER A 108 18.75 2.21 -6.85
C SER A 108 17.96 1.09 -6.17
N PHE A 109 17.02 0.49 -6.88
CA PHE A 109 16.63 -0.90 -6.62
C PHE A 109 16.60 -1.65 -7.94
N ILE A 110 17.72 -2.32 -8.21
CA ILE A 110 17.88 -3.26 -9.30
C ILE A 110 17.16 -4.55 -8.89
N HIS A 111 16.04 -4.85 -9.54
CA HIS A 111 15.60 -6.19 -9.92
C HIS A 111 14.42 -6.10 -10.90
N PRO A 112 14.60 -6.33 -12.22
CA PRO A 112 13.54 -6.89 -13.07
C PRO A 112 13.59 -8.43 -13.00
N PRO A 113 12.61 -9.23 -13.45
CA PRO A 113 11.25 -9.01 -14.00
C PRO A 113 10.15 -9.61 -13.07
N ILE A 114 8.89 -9.16 -12.97
CA ILE A 114 7.67 -9.60 -13.73
C ILE A 114 6.66 -8.43 -13.91
N TRP A 115 6.98 -7.23 -13.43
CA TRP A 115 6.05 -6.09 -13.33
C TRP A 115 5.80 -5.30 -14.64
N LEU A 116 5.61 -5.98 -15.78
CA LEU A 116 5.05 -5.33 -16.99
C LEU A 116 3.54 -5.03 -16.88
N LEU A 117 2.87 -5.54 -15.82
CA LEU A 117 1.47 -5.22 -15.50
C LEU A 117 1.33 -4.11 -14.43
N GLY A 118 2.33 -3.94 -13.54
CA GLY A 118 2.26 -2.96 -12.45
C GLY A 118 2.39 -1.50 -12.89
N ARG A 119 3.08 -1.25 -14.03
CA ARG A 119 3.12 0.09 -14.64
C ARG A 119 1.77 0.52 -15.22
N LEU A 120 0.86 -0.43 -15.47
CA LEU A 120 -0.52 -0.12 -15.84
C LEU A 120 -1.44 0.12 -14.63
N CYS A 121 -1.14 -0.37 -13.43
CA CYS A 121 -1.98 -0.05 -12.25
C CYS A 121 -1.90 1.43 -11.86
N CYS A 122 -0.74 2.08 -12.02
CA CYS A 122 -0.67 3.54 -11.91
C CYS A 122 -1.40 4.28 -13.05
N PHE A 123 -1.61 3.63 -14.20
CA PHE A 123 -2.30 4.22 -15.35
C PHE A 123 -3.82 3.96 -15.33
N ILE A 124 -4.29 2.86 -14.73
CA ILE A 124 -5.72 2.49 -14.63
C ILE A 124 -6.42 3.18 -13.44
N ILE A 125 -5.68 3.66 -12.42
CA ILE A 125 -6.23 4.53 -11.35
C ILE A 125 -6.28 6.03 -11.79
N PHE A 126 -5.86 6.34 -13.03
CA PHE A 126 -5.79 7.69 -13.60
C PHE A 126 -6.84 7.98 -14.70
N SER A 127 -7.99 7.30 -14.69
CA SER A 127 -9.21 7.69 -15.43
C SER A 127 -10.45 7.64 -14.56
#